data_AF-A0A840GR43-F1
#
_entry.id   AF-A0A840GR43-F1
#
_cell.length_a   1.000
_cell.length_b   1.000
_cell.length_c   1.000
_cell.angle_alpha   90.00
_cell.angle_beta   90.00
_cell.angle_gamma   90.00
#
_symmetry.space_group_name_H-M   'P 1'
#
loop_
_entity.id
_entity.type
_entity.pdbx_description
1 polymer ?
#
loop_
_entity_poly.entity_id
_entity_poly.type
_entity_poly.pdbx_seq_one_letter_code
_entity_poly.pdbx_strand_id
1 'polypeptide(L)'
;MKQWFERMGRVFPKLHIDIEQVEVTGWPWNTTVFVKWRANARLLDGQSSYVNRGVHVFKLRWGKVYSIEEYFDSQAAERSLAIQARAGLDEAAAGPIVS
;
A
#
# COMPACT_ATOMS: atom_id res chain seq x y z
N MET A 1 -2.65 11.97 6.32
CA MET A 1 -1.58 11.02 5.86
C MET A 1 -1.07 10.12 6.97
N LYS A 2 -0.54 10.63 8.09
CA LYS A 2 -0.02 9.81 9.21
C LYS A 2 -1.02 8.75 9.71
N GLN A 3 -2.25 9.18 10.02
CA GLN A 3 -3.31 8.30 10.50
C GLN A 3 -3.64 7.16 9.53
N TRP A 4 -3.54 7.42 8.22
CA TRP A 4 -3.79 6.43 7.19
C TRP A 4 -2.72 5.33 7.21
N PHE A 5 -1.44 5.68 7.33
CA PHE A 5 -0.36 4.71 7.48
C PHE A 5 -0.46 3.93 8.80
N GLU A 6 -0.81 4.60 9.91
CA GLU A 6 -1.02 3.94 11.20
C GLU A 6 -2.17 2.93 11.15
N ARG A 7 -3.26 3.26 10.45
CA ARG A 7 -4.37 2.33 10.23
C ARG A 7 -3.96 1.18 9.31
N MET A 8 -3.26 1.46 8.21
CA MET A 8 -2.73 0.41 7.34
C MET A 8 -1.85 -0.57 8.12
N GLY A 9 -0.96 -0.08 8.99
CA GLY A 9 -0.10 -0.93 9.82
C GLY A 9 -0.87 -1.78 10.83
N ARG A 10 -2.02 -1.30 11.32
CA ARG A 10 -2.93 -2.09 12.17
C ARG A 10 -3.72 -3.13 11.38
N VAL A 11 -4.15 -2.78 10.16
CA VAL A 11 -4.91 -3.67 9.27
C VAL A 11 -4.03 -4.76 8.67
N PHE A 12 -2.78 -4.46 8.32
CA PHE A 12 -1.83 -5.41 7.76
C PHE A 12 -0.50 -5.40 8.53
N PRO A 13 -0.47 -5.91 9.78
CA PRO A 13 0.70 -5.82 10.66
C PRO A 13 1.90 -6.64 10.17
N LYS A 14 1.67 -7.61 9.28
CA LYS A 14 2.69 -8.46 8.66
C LYS A 14 2.74 -8.25 7.14
N LEU A 15 2.42 -7.04 6.68
CA LEU A 15 2.56 -6.69 5.27
C LEU A 15 4.03 -6.73 4.87
N HIS A 16 4.32 -7.51 3.85
CA HIS A 16 5.62 -7.55 3.20
C HIS A 16 5.47 -7.04 1.77
N ILE A 17 6.39 -6.17 1.34
CA ILE A 17 6.42 -5.61 0.00
C ILE A 17 7.78 -5.95 -0.60
N ASP A 18 7.74 -6.72 -1.69
CA ASP A 18 8.89 -7.06 -2.50
C ASP A 18 8.97 -6.09 -3.69
N ILE A 19 10.13 -5.48 -3.88
CA ILE A 19 10.38 -4.62 -5.04
C ILE A 19 10.78 -5.49 -6.22
N GLU A 20 10.00 -5.44 -7.31
CA GLU A 20 10.28 -6.17 -8.53
C GLU A 20 11.19 -5.36 -9.48
N GLN A 21 10.95 -4.05 -9.59
CA GLN A 21 11.66 -3.18 -10.53
C GLN A 21 11.61 -1.73 -10.07
N VAL A 22 12.68 -0.98 -10.33
CA VAL A 22 12.77 0.45 -10.11
C VAL A 22 13.29 1.13 -11.37
N GLU A 23 12.54 2.09 -11.89
CA GLU A 23 12.94 2.94 -13.01
C GLU A 23 12.97 4.39 -12.56
N VAL A 24 14.04 5.11 -12.92
CA VAL A 24 14.25 6.50 -12.52
C VAL A 24 14.46 7.35 -13.76
N THR A 25 13.74 8.48 -13.85
CA THR A 25 13.85 9.41 -14.97
C THR A 25 13.88 10.86 -14.50
N GLY A 26 14.49 11.73 -15.30
CA GLY A 26 14.55 13.16 -15.04
C GLY A 26 15.77 13.61 -14.22
N TRP A 27 15.80 14.91 -13.93
CA TRP A 27 16.91 15.57 -13.25
C TRP A 27 16.69 15.63 -11.73
N PRO A 28 17.73 15.88 -10.91
CA PRO A 28 17.59 15.92 -9.46
C PRO A 28 16.50 16.87 -8.93
N TRP A 29 16.19 17.97 -9.62
CA TRP A 29 15.12 18.92 -9.25
C TRP A 29 13.72 18.55 -9.79
N ASN A 30 13.62 17.54 -10.66
CA ASN A 30 12.37 17.03 -11.22
C ASN A 30 12.54 15.56 -11.61
N THR A 31 12.57 14.68 -10.61
CA THR A 31 12.76 13.24 -10.79
C THR A 31 11.42 12.52 -10.71
N THR A 32 11.20 11.54 -11.60
CA THR A 32 10.09 10.58 -11.51
C THR A 32 10.66 9.19 -11.27
N VAL A 33 10.17 8.50 -10.25
CA VAL A 33 10.55 7.13 -9.93
C VAL A 33 9.33 6.24 -10.07
N PHE A 34 9.45 5.17 -10.87
CA PHE A 34 8.45 4.12 -10.99
C PHE A 34 8.95 2.90 -10.23
N VAL A 35 8.14 2.39 -9.31
CA VAL A 35 8.47 1.22 -8.51
C VAL A 35 7.40 0.18 -8.72
N LYS A 36 7.74 -0.92 -9.38
CA LYS A 36 6.88 -2.09 -9.47
C LYS A 36 7.12 -2.97 -8.27
N TRP A 37 6.05 -3.40 -7.62
CA TRP A 37 6.13 -4.18 -6.39
C TRP A 37 5.08 -5.27 -6.32
N ARG A 38 5.34 -6.24 -5.44
CA ARG A 38 4.41 -7.27 -5.03
C ARG A 38 4.24 -7.22 -3.51
N ALA A 39 3.00 -7.25 -3.03
CA ALA A 39 2.70 -7.29 -1.61
C ALA A 39 2.12 -8.64 -1.21
N ASN A 40 2.46 -9.08 0.00
CA ASN A 40 1.87 -10.24 0.64
C ASN A 40 1.64 -9.98 2.14
N ALA A 41 0.53 -10.49 2.70
CA ALA A 41 0.28 -10.47 4.13
C ALA A 41 -0.62 -11.63 4.54
N ARG A 42 -0.34 -12.28 5.67
CA ARG A 42 -1.26 -13.26 6.27
C ARG A 42 -2.42 -12.54 6.95
N LEU A 43 -3.65 -12.98 6.69
CA LEU A 43 -4.85 -12.41 7.29
C LEU A 43 -5.16 -13.05 8.64
N LEU A 44 -6.02 -12.40 9.43
CA LEU A 44 -6.36 -12.79 10.80
C LEU A 44 -7.19 -14.07 10.87
N ASP A 45 -7.88 -14.44 9.79
CA ASP A 45 -8.57 -15.73 9.67
C ASP A 45 -7.60 -16.93 9.69
N GLY A 46 -6.29 -16.67 9.54
CA GLY A 46 -5.23 -17.68 9.57
C GLY A 46 -5.16 -18.56 8.32
N GLN A 47 -6.16 -18.50 7.44
CA GLN A 47 -6.30 -19.32 6.23
C GLN A 47 -5.99 -18.50 4.97
N SER A 48 -6.43 -17.25 4.92
CA SER A 48 -6.32 -16.41 3.74
C SER A 48 -5.04 -15.57 3.77
N SER A 49 -4.62 -15.14 2.58
CA SER A 49 -3.52 -14.21 2.41
C SER A 49 -3.92 -13.08 1.48
N TYR A 50 -3.55 -11.86 1.86
CA TYR A 50 -3.54 -10.73 0.94
C TYR A 50 -2.36 -10.91 -0.01
N VAL A 51 -2.63 -10.87 -1.31
CA VAL A 51 -1.62 -10.83 -2.36
C VAL A 51 -2.00 -9.72 -3.31
N ASN A 52 -1.08 -8.81 -3.57
CA ASN A 52 -1.29 -7.71 -4.49
C ASN A 52 -0.03 -7.43 -5.32
N ARG A 53 -0.22 -6.73 -6.42
CA ARG A 53 0.84 -6.19 -7.24
C ARG A 53 0.46 -4.77 -7.63
N GLY A 54 1.45 -3.92 -7.72
CA GLY A 54 1.19 -2.54 -8.08
C GLY A 54 2.40 -1.81 -8.58
N VAL A 55 2.16 -0.56 -8.93
CA VAL A 55 3.16 0.41 -9.32
C VAL A 55 2.97 1.65 -8.46
N HIS A 56 4.04 2.07 -7.78
CA HIS A 56 4.13 3.41 -7.22
C HIS A 56 4.83 4.34 -8.20
N VAL A 57 4.26 5.53 -8.37
CA VAL A 57 4.89 6.63 -9.10
C VAL A 57 5.20 7.73 -8.10
N PHE A 58 6.49 7.94 -7.84
CA PHE A 58 6.96 9.00 -6.96
C PHE A 58 7.46 10.19 -7.79
N LYS A 59 7.13 11.40 -7.34
CA LYS A 59 7.77 12.63 -7.82
C LYS A 59 8.67 13.20 -6.74
N LEU A 60 9.93 13.46 -7.09
CA LEU A 60 10.95 13.96 -6.17
C LEU A 60 11.55 15.29 -6.63
N ARG A 61 11.96 16.10 -5.66
CA ARG A 61 12.86 17.26 -5.84
C ARG A 61 14.01 17.15 -4.83
N TRP A 62 15.24 17.12 -5.32
CA TRP A 62 16.45 16.98 -4.52
C TRP A 62 16.37 15.80 -3.53
N GLY A 63 15.92 14.64 -4.03
CA GLY A 63 15.77 13.41 -3.23
C GLY A 63 14.54 13.39 -2.30
N LYS A 64 13.77 14.47 -2.19
CA LYS A 64 12.57 14.52 -1.35
C LYS A 64 11.30 14.24 -2.16
N VAL A 65 10.52 13.24 -1.73
CA VAL A 65 9.22 12.91 -2.31
C VAL A 65 8.21 14.03 -2.02
N TYR A 66 7.51 14.51 -3.04
CA TYR A 66 6.44 15.50 -2.90
C TYR A 66 5.11 15.05 -3.50
N SER A 67 5.09 13.97 -4.29
CA SER A 67 3.88 13.32 -4.77
C SER A 67 4.07 11.81 -4.80
N ILE A 68 3.00 11.08 -4.49
CA ILE A 68 2.90 9.63 -4.54
C ILE A 68 1.58 9.30 -5.23
N GLU A 69 1.65 8.53 -6.32
CA GLU A 69 0.50 7.88 -6.94
C GLU A 69 0.69 6.37 -6.87
N GLU A 70 -0.40 5.64 -6.63
CA GLU A 70 -0.38 4.19 -6.47
C GLU A 70 -1.44 3.54 -7.36
N TYR A 71 -1.02 2.53 -8.12
CA TYR A 71 -1.87 1.72 -8.99
C TYR A 71 -1.72 0.27 -8.56
N PHE A 72 -2.79 -0.35 -8.08
CA PHE A 72 -2.78 -1.71 -7.51
C PHE A 72 -4.12 -2.41 -7.76
N ASP A 73 -4.21 -3.71 -7.49
CA ASP A 73 -5.48 -4.44 -7.54
C ASP A 73 -6.36 -4.00 -6.35
N SER A 74 -7.25 -3.03 -6.60
CA SER A 74 -8.18 -2.51 -5.61
C SER A 74 -9.17 -3.57 -5.12
N GLN A 75 -9.53 -4.54 -5.96
CA GLN A 75 -10.43 -5.62 -5.58
C GLN A 75 -9.73 -6.60 -4.64
N ALA A 76 -8.42 -6.84 -4.81
CA ALA A 76 -7.65 -7.64 -3.86
C ALA A 76 -7.60 -6.99 -2.47
N ALA A 77 -7.51 -5.67 -2.40
CA ALA A 77 -7.58 -4.93 -1.15
C ALA A 77 -8.99 -4.96 -0.53
N GLU A 78 -10.04 -4.76 -1.33
CA GLU A 78 -11.42 -4.86 -0.84
C GLU A 78 -11.72 -6.24 -0.26
N ARG A 79 -11.33 -7.32 -0.97
CA ARG A 79 -11.48 -8.70 -0.48
C ARG A 79 -10.74 -8.93 0.84
N SER A 80 -9.50 -8.46 0.96
CA SER A 80 -8.73 -8.66 2.18
C SER A 80 -9.28 -7.85 3.36
N LEU A 81 -9.75 -6.62 3.13
CA LEU A 81 -10.44 -5.83 4.15
C LEU A 81 -11.72 -6.51 4.64
N ALA A 82 -12.53 -7.06 3.74
CA ALA A 82 -13.74 -7.80 4.10
C ALA A 82 -13.43 -9.04 4.96
N ILE A 83 -12.35 -9.77 4.65
CA ILE A 83 -11.90 -10.92 5.44
C ILE A 83 -11.43 -10.46 6.84
N GLN A 84 -10.60 -9.41 6.91
CA GLN A 84 -10.11 -8.87 8.18
C GLN A 84 -11.26 -8.39 9.08
N ALA A 85 -12.26 -7.70 8.51
CA ALA A 85 -13.44 -7.26 9.24
C ALA A 85 -14.24 -8.44 9.80
N ARG A 86 -14.48 -9.50 9.00
CA ARG A 86 -15.15 -10.72 9.46
C ARG A 86 -14.37 -11.48 10.53
N ALA A 87 -13.05 -11.35 10.53
CA ALA A 87 -12.17 -11.91 11.56
C ALA A 87 -12.11 -11.05 12.85
N GLY A 88 -12.92 -9.99 12.95
CA GLY A 88 -13.05 -9.16 14.15
C GLY A 88 -12.15 -7.92 14.18
N LEU A 89 -11.58 -7.50 13.04
CA LEU A 89 -10.78 -6.28 12.97
C LEU A 89 -11.65 -5.08 12.54
N ASP A 90 -12.19 -4.35 13.51
CA ASP A 90 -13.07 -3.19 13.28
C ASP A 90 -12.43 -2.12 12.38
N GLU A 91 -11.12 -1.91 12.54
CA GLU A 91 -10.34 -0.99 11.71
C GLU A 91 -10.37 -1.36 10.21
N ALA A 92 -10.70 -2.60 9.82
CA ALA A 92 -10.85 -2.97 8.41
C ALA A 92 -12.21 -2.52 7.82
N ALA A 93 -13.22 -2.29 8.65
CA ALA A 93 -14.57 -1.86 8.24
C ALA A 93 -14.83 -0.36 8.50
N ALA A 94 -13.97 0.33 9.24
CA ALA A 94 -14.15 1.74 9.54
C ALA A 94 -14.21 2.62 8.26
N GLY A 95 -14.95 3.73 8.34
CA GLY A 95 -15.10 4.66 7.21
C GLY A 95 -13.78 5.30 6.75
N PRO A 96 -13.76 5.98 5.60
CA PRO A 96 -12.58 6.66 5.09
C PRO A 96 -12.03 7.71 6.07
N ILE A 97 -10.70 7.84 6.13
CA ILE A 97 -10.05 8.92 6.87
C ILE A 97 -10.10 10.19 6.01
N VAL A 98 -10.78 11.22 6.49
CA VAL A 98 -11.02 12.49 5.77
C VAL A 98 -10.10 13.64 6.20
N SER A 99 -9.26 13.44 7.23
CA SER A 99 -8.33 14.45 7.79
C SER A 99 -7.03 13.82 8.28
#